data_AF-A0A0P1J4I9-F1
#
_entry.id   AF-A0A0P1J4I9-F1
#
_cell.length_a   1.000
_cell.length_b   1.000
_cell.length_c   1.000
_cell.angle_alpha   90.00
_cell.angle_beta   90.00
_cell.angle_gamma   90.00
#
_symmetry.space_group_name_H-M   'P 1'
#
loop_
_entity.id
_entity.type
_entity.pdbx_description
1 polymer ?
#
loop_
_entity_poly.entity_id
_entity_poly.type
_entity_poly.pdbx_seq_one_letter_code
_entity_poly.pdbx_strand_id
1 'polypeptide(L)' 'MGKPNFSDEFKRDAVHQITVRGYAVREVSERLGVSTHSLYQWM' A
#
# COMPACT_ATOMS: atom_id res chain seq x y z
N MET A 1 2.95 -3.93 21.04
CA MET A 1 2.80 -3.08 19.83
C MET A 1 1.91 -3.83 18.85
N GLY A 2 0.65 -3.42 18.68
CA GLY A 2 -0.26 -4.08 17.74
C GLY A 2 0.16 -3.76 16.30
N LYS A 3 0.13 -4.75 15.42
CA LYS A 3 0.33 -4.51 13.99
C LYS A 3 -0.81 -3.59 13.54
N PRO A 4 -0.55 -2.46 12.85
CA PRO A 4 -1.63 -1.68 12.26
C PRO A 4 -2.38 -2.58 11.28
N ASN A 5 -3.60 -2.98 11.65
CA ASN A 5 -4.45 -3.79 10.78
C ASN A 5 -5.14 -2.86 9.80
N PHE A 6 -4.57 -2.76 8.60
CA PHE A 6 -5.25 -2.15 7.46
C PHE A 6 -6.35 -3.09 6.96
N SER A 7 -7.51 -2.52 6.63
CA SER A 7 -8.62 -3.27 6.01
C SER A 7 -8.21 -3.83 4.66
N ASP A 8 -8.77 -4.96 4.25
CA ASP A 8 -8.42 -5.59 2.97
C ASP A 8 -8.81 -4.74 1.75
N GLU A 9 -9.87 -3.94 1.85
CA GLU A 9 -10.20 -2.91 0.86
C GLU A 9 -9.09 -1.87 0.69
N PHE A 10 -8.49 -1.43 1.80
CA PHE A 10 -7.39 -0.47 1.77
C PHE A 10 -6.15 -1.06 1.10
N LYS A 11 -5.79 -2.30 1.45
CA LYS A 11 -4.67 -3.00 0.81
C LYS A 11 -4.90 -3.18 -0.68
N ARG A 12 -6.12 -3.58 -1.07
CA ARG A 12 -6.49 -3.78 -2.47
C ARG A 12 -6.43 -2.49 -3.26
N ASP A 13 -6.90 -1.37 -2.72
CA ASP A 13 -6.80 -0.08 -3.38
C ASP A 13 -5.32 0.36 -3.54
N ALA A 14 -4.50 0.19 -2.49
CA ALA A 14 -3.07 0.48 -2.55
C ALA A 14 -2.34 -0.33 -3.64
N VAL A 15 -2.63 -1.63 -3.74
CA VAL A 15 -2.09 -2.51 -4.81
C VAL A 15 -2.63 -2.11 -6.17
N HIS A 16 -3.89 -1.70 -6.27
CA HIS A 16 -4.52 -1.27 -7.52
C HIS A 16 -3.89 0.02 -8.05
N GLN A 17 -3.53 0.95 -7.17
CA GLN A 17 -2.77 2.16 -7.50
C GLN A 17 -1.39 1.83 -8.08
N ILE A 18 -0.71 0.81 -7.57
CA ILE A 18 0.62 0.42 -8.06
C ILE A 18 0.51 -0.35 -9.38
N THR A 19 -0.35 -1.36 -9.44
CA THR A 19 -0.39 -2.34 -10.54
C THR A 19 -1.18 -1.87 -11.75
N VAL A 20 -2.30 -1.16 -11.55
CA VAL A 20 -3.17 -0.73 -12.65
C VAL A 20 -2.94 0.72 -13.01
N ARG A 21 -2.83 1.62 -12.02
CA ARG A 21 -2.51 3.03 -12.30
C ARG A 21 -1.03 3.25 -12.59
N GLY A 22 -0.16 2.29 -12.25
CA GLY A 22 1.27 2.37 -12.52
C GLY A 22 2.04 3.34 -11.60
N TYR A 23 1.47 3.72 -10.46
CA TYR A 23 2.17 4.61 -9.52
C TYR A 23 3.35 3.90 -8.87
N ALA A 24 4.43 4.65 -8.66
CA ALA A 24 5.59 4.12 -7.96
C ALA A 24 5.25 3.76 -6.51
N VAL A 25 5.74 2.62 -6.03
CA VAL A 25 5.55 2.16 -4.64
C VAL A 25 5.96 3.24 -3.63
N ARG A 26 7.02 4.02 -3.92
CA ARG A 26 7.47 5.13 -3.06
C ARG A 26 6.42 6.25 -2.98
N GLU A 27 5.84 6.63 -4.12
CA GLU A 27 4.82 7.68 -4.17
C GLU A 27 3.54 7.25 -3.42
N VAL A 28 3.12 6.00 -3.60
CA VAL A 28 1.96 5.43 -2.90
C VAL A 28 2.22 5.33 -1.40
N SER A 29 3.44 4.94 -1.01
CA SER A 29 3.88 4.89 0.40
C SER A 29 3.81 6.26 1.07
N GLU A 30 4.34 7.30 0.41
CA GLU A 30 4.32 8.66 0.93
C GLU A 30 2.90 9.23 1.02
N ARG A 31 2.05 8.97 0.02
CA ARG A 31 0.66 9.43 0.00
C ARG A 31 -0.21 8.76 1.06
N LEU A 32 -0.06 7.45 1.23
CA LEU A 32 -0.88 6.65 2.14
C LEU A 32 -0.32 6.61 3.57
N GLY A 33 0.89 7.12 3.79
CA GLY A 33 1.56 7.07 5.10
C GLY A 33 1.90 5.65 5.56
N VAL A 34 2.04 4.72 4.62
CA VAL A 34 2.37 3.31 4.89
C VAL A 34 3.80 3.02 4.46
N SER A 35 4.46 2.07 5.11
CA SER A 35 5.81 1.68 4.71
C SER A 35 5.81 1.00 3.34
N THR A 36 6.81 1.29 2.51
CA THR A 36 7.03 0.60 1.23
C THR A 36 7.09 -0.92 1.42
N HIS A 37 7.68 -1.40 2.51
CA HIS A 37 7.69 -2.82 2.87
C HIS A 37 6.28 -3.41 2.97
N SER A 38 5.33 -2.71 3.61
CA SER A 38 3.94 -3.16 3.71
C SER A 38 3.27 -3.24 2.34
N LEU A 39 3.53 -2.28 1.44
CA LEU A 39 3.03 -2.32 0.07
C LEU A 39 3.58 -3.53 -0.71
N TYR A 40 4.87 -3.84 -0.55
CA TYR A 40 5.45 -5.06 -1.13
C TYR A 40 4.87 -6.35 -0.55
N GLN A 41 4.39 -6.34 0.70
CA GLN A 41 3.72 -7.51 1.27
C GLN A 41 2.26 -7.65 0.84
N TRP A 42 1.66 -6.62 0.24
CA TRP A 42 0.26 -6.66 -0.22
C TRP A 42 0.13 -6.95 -1.72
N MET A 43 1.17 -6.66 -2.51
CA MET A 43 1.30 -7.11 -3.89
C MET A 43 1.44 -8.64 -3.94
#